data_AF-A0A965EKF0-F1
#
_entry.id   AF-A0A965EKF0-F1
#
_cell.length_a   1.000
_cell.length_b   1.000
_cell.length_c   1.000
_cell.angle_alpha   90.00
_cell.angle_beta   90.00
_cell.angle_gamma   90.00
#
_symmetry.space_group_name_H-M   'P 1'
#
loop_
_entity.id
_entity.type
_entity.pdbx_description
1 polymer ?
#
loop_
_entity_poly.entity_id
_entity_poly.type
_entity_poly.pdbx_seq_one_letter_code
_entity_poly.pdbx_strand_id
1 'polypeptide(L)'
;LRGLDIDATEMSAAAGWQAAGEMIRRTDFTPAWWDGEDRLATELMDEAVQSLGREAVGRRLAGIEHAASDHLQGVASTALARAGLADAGLGKSAAGSATIAVHQAALALAAGQTGAHPFAAKFRLFQAGHWPLGVYGDTFYFL
;
A
#
# COMPACT_ATOMS: atom_id res chain seq x y z
N LEU A 1 9.50 -6.71 -3.20
CA LEU A 1 8.07 -7.08 -3.04
C LEU A 1 7.84 -8.51 -3.56
N ARG A 2 8.71 -9.47 -3.16
CA ARG A 2 8.69 -10.79 -3.78
C ARG A 2 7.43 -11.56 -3.40
N GLY A 3 6.82 -12.32 -4.32
CA GLY A 3 5.58 -13.04 -4.06
C GLY A 3 4.29 -12.22 -4.22
N LEU A 4 4.37 -11.02 -4.79
CA LEU A 4 3.21 -10.23 -5.28
C LEU A 4 3.12 -10.25 -6.81
N ASP A 5 3.58 -11.33 -7.45
CA ASP A 5 3.51 -11.55 -8.90
C ASP A 5 4.22 -10.47 -9.76
N ILE A 6 5.23 -9.80 -9.19
CA ILE A 6 6.04 -8.74 -9.83
C ILE A 6 7.55 -8.97 -9.73
N ASP A 7 7.98 -10.21 -9.50
CA ASP A 7 9.39 -10.55 -9.27
C ASP A 7 10.33 -10.24 -10.46
N ALA A 8 9.76 -10.09 -11.66
CA ALA A 8 10.49 -9.80 -12.89
C ALA A 8 10.35 -8.34 -13.38
N THR A 9 9.72 -7.45 -12.62
CA THR A 9 9.49 -6.07 -13.09
C THR A 9 10.70 -5.17 -12.85
N GLU A 10 11.03 -4.32 -13.81
CA GLU A 10 11.96 -3.21 -13.62
C GLU A 10 11.40 -2.20 -12.61
N MET A 11 12.28 -1.51 -11.88
CA MET A 11 11.87 -0.49 -10.91
C MET A 11 12.22 0.90 -11.43
N SER A 12 11.23 1.80 -11.47
CA SER A 12 11.44 3.18 -11.89
C SER A 12 10.81 4.17 -10.92
N ALA A 13 11.55 5.22 -10.58
CA ALA A 13 11.01 6.32 -9.79
C ALA A 13 10.23 7.29 -10.68
N ALA A 14 9.09 7.79 -10.19
CA ALA A 14 8.43 8.96 -10.76
C ALA A 14 9.27 10.20 -10.49
N ALA A 15 9.29 11.15 -11.43
CA ALA A 15 10.09 12.38 -11.31
C ALA A 15 9.64 13.31 -10.17
N GLY A 16 8.49 13.05 -9.56
CA GLY A 16 7.93 13.82 -8.46
C GLY A 16 6.41 13.63 -8.34
N TRP A 17 5.80 14.35 -7.41
CA TRP A 17 4.36 14.25 -7.12
C TRP A 17 3.46 14.52 -8.34
N GLN A 18 3.85 15.45 -9.23
CA GLN A 18 3.08 15.71 -10.45
C GLN A 18 3.07 14.50 -11.39
N ALA A 19 4.23 13.90 -11.64
CA ALA A 19 4.35 12.68 -12.45
C ALA A 19 3.61 11.50 -11.80
N ALA A 20 3.70 11.37 -10.47
CA ALA A 20 2.93 10.37 -9.72
C ALA A 20 1.42 10.55 -9.93
N GLY A 21 0.92 11.78 -9.87
CA GLY A 21 -0.48 12.11 -10.14
C GLY A 21 -0.92 11.75 -11.56
N GLU A 22 -0.09 12.02 -12.56
CA GLU A 22 -0.35 11.62 -13.96
C GLU A 22 -0.40 10.11 -14.10
N MET A 23 0.52 9.39 -13.45
CA MET A 23 0.56 7.94 -13.52
C MET A 23 -0.66 7.28 -12.88
N ILE A 24 -1.07 7.65 -11.67
CA ILE A 24 -2.23 7.00 -11.02
C ILE A 24 -3.56 7.21 -11.76
N ARG A 25 -3.61 8.16 -12.70
CA ARG A 25 -4.76 8.39 -13.58
C ARG A 25 -4.75 7.54 -14.84
N ARG A 26 -3.62 6.89 -15.15
CA ARG A 26 -3.51 5.98 -16.29
C ARG A 26 -4.37 4.74 -16.05
N THR A 27 -4.96 4.23 -17.13
CA THR A 27 -5.85 3.07 -17.12
C THR A 27 -5.22 1.82 -17.75
N ASP A 28 -4.00 1.94 -18.28
CA ASP A 28 -3.22 0.84 -18.88
C ASP A 28 -2.32 0.13 -17.85
N PHE A 29 -2.74 0.11 -16.59
CA PHE A 29 -2.04 -0.60 -15.54
C PHE A 29 -2.09 -2.12 -15.78
N THR A 30 -1.06 -2.82 -15.29
CA THR A 30 -1.01 -4.28 -15.29
C THR A 30 -1.60 -4.80 -13.98
N PRO A 31 -2.69 -5.59 -14.01
CA PRO A 31 -3.44 -5.97 -12.80
C PRO A 31 -2.71 -6.99 -11.92
N ALA A 32 -1.74 -7.73 -12.45
CA ALA A 32 -1.08 -8.85 -11.78
C ALA A 32 -0.58 -8.52 -10.37
N TRP A 33 -0.07 -7.30 -10.15
CA TRP A 33 0.36 -6.86 -8.82
C TRP A 33 -0.82 -6.81 -7.84
N TRP A 34 -1.93 -6.19 -8.23
CA TRP A 34 -3.12 -6.09 -7.39
C TRP A 34 -3.81 -7.42 -7.18
N ASP A 35 -3.84 -8.28 -8.21
CA ASP A 35 -4.38 -9.64 -8.10
C ASP A 35 -3.56 -10.47 -7.08
N GLY A 36 -2.23 -10.33 -7.11
CA GLY A 36 -1.34 -10.97 -6.13
C GLY A 36 -1.54 -10.44 -4.72
N GLU A 37 -1.81 -9.13 -4.56
CA GLU A 37 -2.14 -8.54 -3.26
C GLU A 37 -3.49 -9.03 -2.74
N ASP A 38 -4.53 -9.09 -3.57
CA ASP A 38 -5.85 -9.54 -3.16
C ASP A 38 -5.86 -11.01 -2.74
N ARG A 39 -5.18 -11.85 -3.51
CA ARG A 39 -4.97 -13.27 -3.19
C ARG A 39 -4.29 -13.44 -1.83
N LEU A 40 -3.15 -12.78 -1.63
CA LEU A 40 -2.38 -12.90 -0.38
C LEU A 40 -3.15 -12.31 0.81
N ALA A 41 -3.87 -11.20 0.63
CA ALA A 41 -4.71 -10.64 1.68
C ALA A 41 -5.85 -11.60 2.09
N THR A 42 -6.47 -12.27 1.12
CA THR A 42 -7.51 -13.29 1.38
C THR A 42 -6.95 -14.45 2.19
N GLU A 43 -5.80 -15.00 1.77
CA GLU A 43 -5.12 -16.10 2.48
C GLU A 43 -4.82 -15.73 3.95
N LEU A 44 -4.24 -14.54 4.19
CA LEU A 44 -3.90 -14.09 5.54
C LEU A 44 -5.12 -13.79 6.40
N MET A 45 -6.22 -13.31 5.80
CA MET A 45 -7.47 -13.11 6.52
C MET A 45 -8.01 -14.44 7.03
N ASP A 46 -8.00 -15.48 6.21
CA ASP A 46 -8.43 -16.81 6.62
C ASP A 46 -7.53 -17.37 7.73
N GLU A 47 -6.20 -17.25 7.61
CA GLU A 47 -5.24 -17.66 8.64
C GLU A 47 -5.47 -16.91 9.97
N ALA A 48 -5.58 -15.58 9.92
CA ALA A 48 -5.80 -14.75 11.10
C ALA A 48 -7.15 -15.07 11.78
N VAL A 49 -8.22 -15.28 11.00
CA VAL A 49 -9.54 -15.65 11.52
C VAL A 49 -9.51 -17.02 12.17
N GLN A 50 -8.82 -17.99 11.59
CA GLN A 50 -8.65 -19.33 12.17
C GLN A 50 -7.88 -19.28 13.50
N SER A 51 -6.84 -18.44 13.60
CA SER A 51 -6.01 -18.36 14.81
C SER A 51 -6.60 -17.50 15.92
N LEU A 52 -7.24 -16.37 15.59
CA LEU A 52 -7.63 -15.35 16.57
C LEU A 52 -9.16 -15.18 16.71
N GLY A 53 -9.92 -15.72 15.75
CA GLY A 53 -11.36 -15.52 15.64
C GLY A 53 -11.74 -14.23 14.91
N ARG A 54 -12.78 -14.31 14.07
CA ARG A 54 -13.25 -13.23 13.18
C ARG A 54 -13.50 -11.90 13.89
N GLU A 55 -14.18 -11.96 15.03
CA GLU A 55 -14.53 -10.80 15.84
C GLU A 55 -13.28 -10.06 16.36
N ALA A 56 -12.26 -10.80 16.80
CA ALA A 56 -11.03 -10.21 17.31
C ALA A 56 -10.20 -9.58 16.19
N VAL A 57 -10.11 -10.26 15.04
CA VAL A 57 -9.44 -9.74 13.84
C VAL A 57 -10.11 -8.46 13.36
N GLY A 58 -11.44 -8.48 13.18
CA GLY A 58 -12.21 -7.32 12.72
C GLY A 58 -12.04 -6.09 13.62
N ARG A 59 -12.15 -6.26 14.94
CA ARG A 59 -11.95 -5.15 15.88
C ARG A 59 -10.53 -4.58 15.84
N ARG A 60 -9.51 -5.44 15.75
CA ARG A 60 -8.10 -5.00 15.73
C ARG A 60 -7.77 -4.25 14.44
N LEU A 61 -8.18 -4.78 13.28
CA LEU A 61 -7.93 -4.14 11.99
C LEU A 61 -8.64 -2.79 11.88
N ALA A 62 -9.92 -2.72 12.28
CA ALA A 62 -10.67 -1.46 12.27
C ALA A 62 -10.01 -0.38 13.14
N GLY A 63 -9.50 -0.74 14.32
CA GLY A 63 -8.78 0.19 15.19
C GLY A 63 -7.48 0.72 14.57
N ILE A 64 -6.74 -0.15 13.87
CA ILE A 64 -5.50 0.22 13.17
C ILE A 64 -5.79 1.13 11.98
N GLU A 65 -6.78 0.77 11.14
CA GLU A 65 -7.17 1.56 9.98
C GLU A 65 -7.64 2.97 10.35
N HIS A 66 -8.46 3.08 11.40
CA HIS A 66 -8.95 4.37 11.88
C HIS A 66 -7.80 5.27 12.34
N ALA A 67 -6.87 4.74 13.14
CA ALA A 67 -5.69 5.48 13.58
C ALA A 67 -4.76 5.87 12.40
N ALA A 68 -4.62 4.99 11.40
CA ALA A 68 -3.76 5.24 10.25
C ALA A 68 -4.32 6.30 9.31
N SER A 69 -5.61 6.23 8.98
CA SER A 69 -6.26 7.11 8.01
C SER A 69 -6.11 8.60 8.39
N ASP A 70 -6.41 8.94 9.64
CA ASP A 70 -6.32 10.33 10.13
C ASP A 70 -4.89 10.86 10.08
N HIS A 71 -3.93 10.04 10.50
CA HIS A 71 -2.52 10.42 10.50
C HIS A 71 -1.97 10.59 9.08
N LEU A 72 -2.25 9.62 8.19
CA LEU A 72 -1.69 9.57 6.84
C LEU A 72 -2.24 10.69 5.95
N GLN A 73 -3.49 11.11 6.15
CA GLN A 73 -4.06 12.27 5.45
C GLN A 73 -3.25 13.55 5.74
N GLY A 74 -2.86 13.78 7.00
CA GLY A 74 -2.03 14.92 7.38
C GLY A 74 -0.60 14.84 6.81
N VAL A 75 -0.01 13.64 6.83
CA VAL A 75 1.32 13.38 6.25
C VAL A 75 1.34 13.66 4.74
N ALA A 76 0.38 13.12 3.99
CA ALA A 76 0.27 13.32 2.55
C ALA A 76 0.05 14.80 2.18
N SER A 77 -0.81 15.48 2.93
CA SER A 77 -1.08 16.92 2.73
C SER A 77 0.19 17.76 2.95
N THR A 78 0.97 17.44 3.98
CA THR A 78 2.24 18.12 4.26
C THR A 78 3.28 17.85 3.17
N ALA A 79 3.37 16.62 2.67
CA ALA A 79 4.29 16.25 1.60
C ALA A 79 3.98 16.99 0.28
N LEU A 80 2.70 17.10 -0.09
CA LEU A 80 2.27 17.86 -1.26
C LEU A 80 2.52 19.36 -1.12
N ALA A 81 2.24 19.94 0.05
CA ALA A 81 2.51 21.34 0.31
C ALA A 81 4.01 21.67 0.15
N ARG A 82 4.90 20.78 0.61
CA ARG A 82 6.36 20.90 0.42
C ARG A 82 6.76 20.81 -1.06
N ALA A 83 6.03 20.03 -1.85
CA ALA A 83 6.21 19.95 -3.29
C ALA A 83 5.58 21.14 -4.05
N GLY A 84 4.99 22.11 -3.36
CA GLY A 84 4.31 23.26 -3.98
C GLY A 84 3.01 22.91 -4.68
N LEU A 85 2.39 21.77 -4.35
CA LEU A 85 1.17 21.28 -4.98
C LEU A 85 -0.03 21.41 -4.05
N ALA A 86 -1.13 21.94 -4.60
CA ALA A 86 -2.42 22.05 -3.93
C ALA A 86 -3.44 21.07 -4.55
N ASP A 87 -3.11 19.78 -4.53
CA ASP A 87 -3.97 18.71 -5.07
C ASP A 87 -4.47 17.80 -3.94
N ALA A 88 -5.64 18.11 -3.39
CA ALA A 88 -6.25 17.31 -2.33
C ALA A 88 -6.67 15.91 -2.79
N GLY A 89 -6.93 15.70 -4.08
CA GLY A 89 -7.25 14.39 -4.64
C GLY A 89 -6.04 13.48 -4.61
N LEU A 90 -4.89 13.98 -5.08
CA LEU A 90 -3.61 13.29 -5.04
C LEU A 90 -3.20 12.94 -3.60
N GLY A 91 -3.42 13.86 -2.66
CA GLY A 91 -3.13 13.63 -1.24
C GLY A 91 -3.98 12.50 -0.66
N LYS A 92 -5.27 12.47 -1.00
CA LYS A 92 -6.17 11.37 -0.61
C LYS A 92 -5.76 10.04 -1.23
N SER A 93 -5.33 10.01 -2.48
CA SER A 93 -4.85 8.79 -3.14
C SER A 93 -3.60 8.22 -2.45
N ALA A 94 -2.62 9.07 -2.15
CA ALA A 94 -1.41 8.65 -1.44
C ALA A 94 -1.73 8.17 -0.01
N ALA A 95 -2.56 8.92 0.73
CA ALA A 95 -2.98 8.53 2.08
C ALA A 95 -3.75 7.20 2.07
N GLY A 96 -4.70 7.02 1.15
CA GLY A 96 -5.47 5.78 1.01
C GLY A 96 -4.59 4.58 0.68
N SER A 97 -3.64 4.75 -0.24
CA SER A 97 -2.67 3.70 -0.59
C SER A 97 -1.80 3.30 0.60
N ALA A 98 -1.35 4.27 1.40
CA ALA A 98 -0.61 4.01 2.63
C ALA A 98 -1.47 3.30 3.70
N THR A 99 -2.75 3.68 3.84
CA THR A 99 -3.69 3.01 4.76
C THR A 99 -3.90 1.55 4.36
N ILE A 100 -4.02 1.25 3.07
CA ILE A 100 -4.08 -0.14 2.57
C ILE A 100 -2.81 -0.91 2.96
N ALA A 101 -1.62 -0.32 2.82
CA ALA A 101 -0.38 -0.97 3.21
C ALA A 101 -0.28 -1.23 4.72
N VAL A 102 -0.80 -0.31 5.54
CA VAL A 102 -0.92 -0.51 7.00
C VAL A 102 -1.85 -1.68 7.31
N HIS A 103 -3.03 -1.72 6.69
CA HIS A 103 -3.97 -2.83 6.84
C HIS A 103 -3.32 -4.17 6.48
N GLN A 104 -2.69 -4.24 5.30
CA GLN A 104 -2.01 -5.43 4.79
C GLN A 104 -0.89 -5.91 5.73
N ALA A 105 -0.10 -4.99 6.31
CA ALA A 105 0.93 -5.34 7.28
C ALA A 105 0.34 -5.81 8.62
N ALA A 106 -0.72 -5.17 9.10
CA ALA A 106 -1.43 -5.59 10.30
C ALA A 106 -2.05 -6.98 10.14
N LEU A 107 -2.59 -7.27 8.95
CA LEU A 107 -3.14 -8.56 8.61
C LEU A 107 -2.08 -9.67 8.62
N ALA A 108 -0.92 -9.41 8.00
CA ALA A 108 0.21 -10.33 8.06
C ALA A 108 0.64 -10.63 9.50
N LEU A 109 0.72 -9.60 10.36
CA LEU A 109 1.02 -9.78 11.79
C LEU A 109 -0.06 -10.59 12.52
N ALA A 110 -1.34 -10.36 12.21
CA ALA A 110 -2.46 -11.10 12.80
C ALA A 110 -2.46 -12.58 12.40
N ALA A 111 -2.01 -12.89 11.19
CA ALA A 111 -1.77 -14.26 10.71
C ALA A 111 -0.48 -14.89 11.26
N GLY A 112 0.27 -14.18 12.12
CA GLY A 112 1.54 -14.67 12.68
C GLY A 112 2.73 -14.60 11.70
N GLN A 113 2.56 -13.96 10.55
CA GLN A 113 3.64 -13.75 9.58
C GLN A 113 4.53 -12.60 10.05
N THR A 114 5.84 -12.85 10.18
CA THR A 114 6.83 -11.84 10.62
C THR A 114 8.01 -11.74 9.65
N GLY A 115 8.80 -10.66 9.75
CA GLY A 115 10.05 -10.52 9.01
C GLY A 115 9.89 -10.15 7.53
N ALA A 116 10.22 -11.08 6.63
CA ALA A 116 10.39 -10.85 5.19
C ALA A 116 9.08 -10.85 4.38
N HIS A 117 7.91 -10.88 5.04
CA HIS A 117 6.62 -10.95 4.37
C HIS A 117 6.41 -9.78 3.39
N PRO A 118 5.78 -9.99 2.21
CA PRO A 118 5.69 -8.96 1.17
C PRO A 118 4.95 -7.70 1.63
N PHE A 119 3.87 -7.84 2.41
CA PHE A 119 3.17 -6.70 3.00
C PHE A 119 3.98 -5.93 4.05
N ALA A 120 4.84 -6.61 4.82
CA ALA A 120 5.77 -5.93 5.72
C ALA A 120 6.86 -5.17 4.93
N ALA A 121 7.29 -5.70 3.78
CA ALA A 121 8.19 -4.99 2.87
C ALA A 121 7.51 -3.76 2.23
N LYS A 122 6.25 -3.89 1.77
CA LYS A 122 5.47 -2.78 1.22
C LYS A 122 5.25 -1.68 2.24
N PHE A 123 4.89 -2.04 3.47
CA PHE A 123 4.75 -1.06 4.55
C PHE A 123 6.06 -0.30 4.82
N ARG A 124 7.21 -1.01 4.83
CA ARG A 124 8.53 -0.35 4.96
C ARG A 124 8.86 0.59 3.81
N LEU A 125 8.41 0.33 2.59
CA LEU A 125 8.54 1.28 1.48
C LEU A 125 7.83 2.60 1.80
N PHE A 126 6.58 2.54 2.26
CA PHE A 126 5.85 3.73 2.70
C PHE A 126 6.52 4.45 3.86
N GLN A 127 7.05 3.72 4.86
CA GLN A 127 7.80 4.32 5.96
C GLN A 127 9.07 5.04 5.49
N ALA A 128 9.69 4.56 4.42
CA ALA A 128 10.84 5.21 3.78
C ALA A 128 10.44 6.41 2.90
N GLY A 129 9.15 6.73 2.80
CA GLY A 129 8.63 7.81 1.96
C GLY A 129 8.38 7.41 0.51
N HIS A 130 8.53 6.12 0.18
CA HIS A 130 8.26 5.63 -1.16
C HIS A 130 6.80 5.22 -1.32
N TRP A 131 6.11 5.83 -2.28
CA TRP A 131 4.72 5.49 -2.59
C TRP A 131 4.66 4.62 -3.86
N PRO A 132 4.32 3.33 -3.75
CA PRO A 132 3.99 2.46 -4.90
C PRO A 132 2.82 3.01 -5.71
N LEU A 133 3.05 3.24 -7.00
CA LEU A 133 2.07 3.88 -7.89
C LEU A 133 1.33 2.87 -8.77
N GLY A 134 2.00 1.78 -9.15
CA GLY A 134 1.43 0.77 -10.04
C GLY A 134 2.49 0.03 -10.84
N VAL A 135 2.06 -1.04 -11.50
CA VAL A 135 2.83 -1.69 -12.56
C VAL A 135 2.22 -1.29 -13.90
N TYR A 136 3.06 -0.88 -14.84
CA TYR A 136 2.66 -0.55 -16.20
C TYR A 136 3.59 -1.29 -17.17
N GLY A 137 3.04 -2.26 -17.90
CA GLY A 137 3.85 -3.18 -18.69
C GLY A 137 4.70 -4.08 -17.78
N ASP A 138 6.02 -3.96 -17.88
CA ASP A 138 7.01 -4.68 -17.08
C ASP A 138 7.68 -3.80 -16.02
N THR A 139 7.20 -2.57 -15.81
CA THR A 139 7.83 -1.62 -14.89
C THR A 139 6.95 -1.34 -13.68
N PHE A 140 7.48 -1.59 -12.49
CA PHE A 140 6.94 -1.14 -11.22
C PHE A 140 7.41 0.29 -10.92
N TYR A 141 6.45 1.19 -10.73
CA TYR A 141 6.76 2.58 -10.43
C TYR A 141 6.45 2.95 -8.99
N PHE A 142 7.27 3.84 -8.45
CA PHE A 142 7.10 4.43 -7.12
C PHE A 142 7.48 5.91 -7.13
N LEU A 143 6.92 6.69 -6.21
CA LEU A 143 7.37 8.06 -5.90
C LEU A 143 8.44 8.03 -4.79
#